data_AF-A0A0L0FQL9-F1
#
_entry.id   AF-A0A0L0FQL9-F1
#
_cell.length_a   1.000
_cell.length_b   1.000
_cell.length_c   1.000
_cell.angle_alpha   90.00
_cell.angle_beta   90.00
_cell.angle_gamma   90.00
#
_symmetry.space_group_name_H-M   'P 1'
#
loop_
_entity.id
_entity.type
_entity.pdbx_description
1 polymer ?
#
loop_
_entity_poly.entity_id
_entity_poly.type
_entity_poly.pdbx_seq_one_letter_code
_entity_poly.pdbx_strand_id
1 'polypeptide(L)' 'MAFSQLVIGPPGSGKTTYCQGMRDFLVSAGRTCVIVNLDPANDNIPYECAVSIHDLITLEDVMDNLGLGPNG' A
#
# COMPACT_ATOMS: atom_id res chain seq x y z
N MET A 1 -3.89 -11.10 20.76
CA MET A 1 -2.63 -11.27 20.01
C MET A 1 -2.83 -10.63 18.64
N ALA A 2 -1.91 -9.78 18.19
CA ALA A 2 -1.99 -9.11 16.90
C ALA A 2 -1.18 -9.90 15.85
N PHE A 3 -1.67 -9.93 14.61
CA PHE A 3 -1.03 -10.58 13.47
C PHE A 3 -0.92 -9.59 12.31
N SER A 4 0.18 -9.68 11.56
CA SER A 4 0.44 -8.82 10.40
C SER A 4 0.99 -9.65 9.23
N GLN A 5 0.68 -9.23 8.02
CA GLN A 5 1.19 -9.82 6.78
C GLN A 5 1.94 -8.75 6.01
N LEU A 6 3.18 -9.03 5.62
CA LEU A 6 3.95 -8.19 4.72
C LEU A 6 3.82 -8.74 3.30
N VAL A 7 3.18 -7.98 2.42
CA VAL A 7 2.91 -8.38 1.04
C VAL A 7 4.01 -7.84 0.13
N ILE A 8 4.80 -8.73 -0.47
CA ILE A 8 5.92 -8.40 -1.36
C ILE A 8 5.77 -9.10 -2.71
N GLY A 9 6.30 -8.49 -3.76
CA GLY A 9 6.23 -9.02 -5.12
C GLY A 9 6.57 -7.98 -6.18
N PRO A 10 6.90 -8.40 -7.42
CA PRO A 10 7.25 -7.48 -8.50
C PRO A 10 6.08 -6.57 -8.90
N PRO A 11 6.33 -5.48 -9.67
CA PRO A 11 5.27 -4.68 -10.28
C PRO A 11 4.31 -5.55 -11.09
N GLY A 12 3.00 -5.28 -11.00
CA GLY A 12 1.98 -6.08 -11.70
C GLY A 12 1.66 -7.44 -11.09
N SER A 13 2.30 -7.88 -10.00
CA SER A 13 2.02 -9.18 -9.37
C SER A 13 0.69 -9.25 -8.59
N GLY A 14 -0.11 -8.18 -8.59
CA GLY A 14 -1.42 -8.15 -7.93
C GLY A 14 -1.41 -7.86 -6.43
N LYS A 15 -0.34 -7.27 -5.87
CA LYS A 15 -0.24 -6.94 -4.43
C LYS A 15 -1.43 -6.13 -3.91
N THR A 16 -1.79 -5.06 -4.61
CA THR A 16 -2.92 -4.18 -4.25
C THR A 16 -4.24 -4.94 -4.25
N THR A 17 -4.47 -5.77 -5.28
CA THR A 17 -5.66 -6.64 -5.40
C THR A 17 -5.72 -7.66 -4.26
N TYR A 18 -4.58 -8.25 -3.89
CA TYR A 18 -4.49 -9.19 -2.77
C TYR A 18 -4.87 -8.52 -1.44
N CYS A 19 -4.32 -7.33 -1.15
CA CYS A 19 -4.63 -6.59 0.07
C CYS A 19 -6.14 -6.29 0.18
N GLN A 20 -6.78 -5.90 -0.92
CA GLN A 20 -8.22 -5.67 -0.98
C GLN A 20 -9.00 -6.95 -0.64
N GLY A 21 -8.74 -8.04 -1.37
CA GLY A 21 -9.45 -9.30 -1.19
C GLY A 21 -9.25 -9.92 0.20
N MET A 22 -8.03 -9.81 0.74
CA MET A 22 -7.72 -10.30 2.09
C MET A 22 -8.48 -9.50 3.16
N ARG A 23 -8.55 -8.17 3.02
CA ARG A 23 -9.34 -7.32 3.92
C ARG A 23 -10.82 -7.70 3.86
N ASP A 24 -11.39 -7.81 2.67
CA ASP A 24 -12.80 -8.15 2.48
C ASP A 24 -13.13 -9.53 3.08
N PHE A 25 -12.24 -10.50 2.87
CA PHE A 25 -12.34 -11.83 3.49
C PHE A 25 -12.30 -11.77 5.02
N LEU A 26 -11.34 -11.06 5.62
CA LEU A 26 -11.23 -10.97 7.07
C LEU A 26 -12.41 -10.22 7.70
N VAL A 27 -12.86 -9.13 7.08
CA VAL A 27 -14.01 -8.34 7.53
C VAL A 27 -15.29 -9.19 7.45
N SER A 28 -15.52 -9.91 6.35
CA SER A 28 -16.66 -10.82 6.24
C SER A 28 -16.63 -11.97 7.26
N ALA A 29 -15.44 -12.38 7.72
CA ALA A 29 -15.26 -13.33 8.82
C ALA A 29 -15.41 -12.70 10.23
N GLY A 30 -15.84 -11.44 10.33
CA GLY A 30 -16.04 -10.72 11.59
C GLY A 30 -14.73 -10.24 12.25
N ARG A 31 -13.63 -10.16 11.50
CA ARG A 31 -12.33 -9.70 12.01
C ARG A 31 -12.07 -8.26 11.59
N THR A 32 -11.55 -7.47 12.51
CA THR A 32 -10.99 -6.15 12.18
C THR A 32 -9.70 -6.33 11.40
N CYS A 33 -9.60 -5.64 10.26
CA CYS A 33 -8.42 -5.63 9.41
C CYS A 33 -8.11 -4.19 9.02
N VAL A 34 -6.84 -3.80 9.12
CA VAL A 34 -6.34 -2.49 8.69
C VAL A 34 -5.29 -2.71 7.61
N ILE A 35 -5.24 -1.80 6.64
CA ILE A 35 -4.22 -1.79 5.60
C ILE A 35 -3.27 -0.63 5.84
N VAL A 36 -1.97 -0.90 5.77
CA VAL A 36 -0.90 0.09 5.78
C VAL A 36 -0.26 0.10 4.40
N ASN A 37 -0.37 1.21 3.67
CA ASN A 37 0.28 1.35 2.37
C ASN A 37 1.70 1.92 2.55
N LEU A 38 2.69 1.12 2.14
CA LEU A 38 4.11 1.49 2.17
C LEU A 38 4.68 1.78 0.77
N ASP A 39 3.84 1.78 -0.27
CA ASP A 39 4.24 2.08 -1.64
C ASP A 39 3.95 3.57 -1.94
N PRO A 40 4.98 4.42 -2.09
CA PRO A 40 4.81 5.85 -2.37
C PRO A 40 4.40 6.15 -3.81
N ALA A 41 4.44 5.16 -4.71
CA ALA A 41 4.13 5.31 -6.14
C ALA A 41 2.76 4.72 -6.53
N ASN A 42 1.89 4.48 -5.54
CA ASN A 42 0.62 3.79 -5.74
C ASN A 42 -0.56 4.77 -5.66
N ASP A 43 -0.86 5.42 -6.79
CA ASP A 43 -1.83 6.53 -6.86
C ASP A 43 -3.30 6.07 -6.81
N ASN A 44 -3.58 4.81 -7.15
CA ASN A 44 -4.93 4.29 -7.33
C ASN A 44 -5.20 3.11 -6.39
N ILE A 45 -5.41 3.43 -5.11
CA ILE A 45 -5.81 2.44 -4.11
C ILE A 45 -7.35 2.42 -4.01
N PRO A 46 -8.02 1.31 -4.38
CA PRO A 46 -9.49 1.23 -4.41
C PRO A 46 -10.10 0.98 -3.01
N TYR A 47 -9.35 1.20 -1.94
CA TYR A 47 -9.76 0.94 -0.56
C TYR A 47 -9.10 1.91 0.41
N GLU A 48 -9.72 2.06 1.59
CA GLU A 48 -9.19 2.91 2.65
C GLU A 48 -7.97 2.27 3.31
N CYS A 49 -6.86 3.00 3.34
CA CYS A 49 -5.69 2.66 4.14
C CYS A 49 -5.75 3.40 5.47
N ALA A 50 -5.43 2.71 6.57
CA ALA A 50 -5.36 3.32 7.88
C ALA A 50 -4.13 4.24 8.02
N VAL A 51 -3.07 3.92 7.28
CA VAL A 51 -1.83 4.72 7.18
C VAL A 51 -1.29 4.57 5.76
N SER A 52 -0.88 5.66 5.13
CA SER A 52 -0.14 5.63 3.87
C SER A 52 1.12 6.49 3.93
N ILE A 53 2.23 5.97 3.38
CA ILE A 53 3.43 6.79 3.18
C ILE A 53 3.23 7.91 2.15
N HIS A 54 2.27 7.73 1.23
CA HIS A 54 1.90 8.74 0.23
C HIS A 54 1.40 10.04 0.88
N ASP A 55 0.84 9.98 2.09
CA ASP A 55 0.42 11.17 2.84
C ASP A 55 1.61 12.00 3.36
N LEU A 56 2.81 11.40 3.40
CA LEU A 56 4.05 12.03 3.86
C LEU A 56 4.94 12.46 2.70
N ILE A 57 5.05 11.62 1.67
CA ILE A 57 5.91 11.85 0.52
C ILE A 57 5.48 11.01 -0.68
N THR A 58 5.39 11.61 -1.86
CA THR A 58 5.13 10.88 -3.12
C THR A 58 6.41 10.63 -3.90
N LEU A 59 6.33 9.81 -4.94
CA LEU A 59 7.46 9.59 -5.85
C LEU A 59 7.86 10.90 -6.58
N GLU A 60 6.88 11.69 -7.01
CA GLU A 60 7.09 12.98 -7.67
C GLU A 60 7.83 13.96 -6.75
N ASP A 61 7.42 14.04 -5.47
CA ASP A 61 8.08 14.90 -4.48
C ASP A 61 9.58 14.58 -4.37
N VAL A 62 9.95 13.30 -4.37
CA VAL A 62 11.34 12.85 -4.28
C VAL A 62 12.11 13.20 -5.55
N MET A 63 11.52 12.92 -6.72
CA MET A 63 12.14 13.17 -8.02
C MET A 63 12.43 14.67 -8.21
N ASP A 64 11.48 15.53 -7.84
CA ASP A 64 11.62 16.98 -7.98
C ASP A 64 12.62 17.58 -6.97
N ASN A 65 12.57 17.15 -5.70
CA ASN A 65 13.45 17.71 -4.65
C ASN A 65 14.91 17.22 -4.75
N LEU A 66 15.13 16.00 -5.26
CA LEU A 66 16.46 15.39 -5.31
C LEU A 66 17.07 15.37 -6.73
N GLY A 67 16.30 15.69 -7.76
CA GLY A 67 16.75 15.64 -9.15
C GLY A 67 17.05 14.21 -9.62
N LEU A 68 16.34 13.23 -9.06
CA LEU A 68 16.55 11.80 -9.27
C LEU A 68 15.50 11.22 -10.22
N GLY A 69 15.83 10.09 -10.85
CA GLY A 69 14.86 9.31 -11.61
C GLY A 69 13.89 8.55 -10.69
N PRO A 70 12.87 7.87 -11.26
CA PRO A 70 11.87 7.14 -10.46
C PRO A 70 12.43 5.97 -9.63
N ASN A 71 13.69 5.60 -9.83
CA ASN A 71 14.39 4.57 -9.05
C ASN A 71 15.63 5.11 -8.30
N GLY A 72 15.81 6.45 -8.26
CA GLY A 72 17.07 7.09 -7.85
C GLY A 72 17.95 7.38 -9.06
#